data_AF-A0A1I8EZZ5-F1
#
_entry.id   AF-A0A1I8EZZ5-F1
#
_cell.length_a   1.000
_cell.length_b   1.000
_cell.length_c   1.000
_cell.angle_alpha   90.00
_cell.angle_beta   90.00
_cell.angle_gamma   90.00
#
_symmetry.space_group_name_H-M   'P 1'
#
loop_
_entity.id
_entity.type
_entity.pdbx_description
1 polymer ?
#
loop_
_entity_poly.entity_id
_entity_poly.type
_entity_poly.pdbx_seq_one_letter_code
_entity_poly.pdbx_strand_id
1 'polypeptide(L)' 'FTPSTQECFTDGLRLRFEPEEPFYGHIYVKESFMYENCHLDYTWNPAFSSFYFNVFYKSDCHVKYEVQVKEPSGITYQLK' A
#
# COMPACT_ATOMS: atom_id res chain seq x y z
N PHE A 1 -13.85 2.63 8.77
CA PHE A 1 -13.54 1.49 7.90
C PHE A 1 -12.04 1.50 7.62
N THR A 2 -11.31 0.56 8.18
CA THR A 2 -9.84 0.43 8.07
C THR A 2 -9.51 -1.00 7.68
N PRO A 3 -8.37 -1.27 7.02
CA PRO A 3 -7.99 -2.64 6.68
C PRO A 3 -7.83 -3.47 7.94
N SER A 4 -8.31 -4.71 7.92
CA SER A 4 -8.19 -5.66 9.03
C SER A 4 -6.84 -6.38 9.03
N THR A 5 -6.19 -6.47 7.87
CA THR A 5 -4.86 -7.07 7.74
C THR A 5 -4.02 -6.30 6.72
N GLN A 6 -2.73 -6.14 7.03
CA GLN A 6 -1.73 -5.60 6.12
C GLN A 6 -0.61 -6.62 5.94
N GLU A 7 -0.33 -6.97 4.70
CA GLU A 7 0.79 -7.82 4.31
C GLU A 7 1.83 -6.96 3.59
N CYS A 8 3.09 -7.02 4.05
CA CYS A 8 4.20 -6.27 3.46
C CYS A 8 5.05 -7.20 2.58
N PHE A 9 5.17 -6.85 1.30
CA PHE A 9 6.02 -7.53 0.33
C PHE A 9 7.23 -6.67 -0.03
N THR A 10 8.19 -7.28 -0.72
CA THR A 10 9.38 -6.58 -1.22
C THR A 10 9.05 -5.55 -2.30
N ASP A 11 7.94 -5.73 -3.01
CA ASP A 11 7.49 -4.92 -4.15
C ASP A 11 6.21 -4.12 -3.86
N GLY A 12 5.63 -4.22 -2.67
CA GLY A 12 4.43 -3.48 -2.30
C GLY A 12 3.77 -3.91 -1.01
N LEU A 13 2.51 -3.52 -0.86
CA LEU A 13 1.63 -3.84 0.27
C LEU A 13 0.33 -4.45 -0.26
N ARG A 14 -0.24 -5.38 0.50
CA ARG A 14 -1.63 -5.83 0.31
C ARG A 14 -2.43 -5.52 1.56
N LEU A 15 -3.55 -4.85 1.39
CA LEU A 15 -4.50 -4.52 2.44
C LEU A 15 -5.74 -5.38 2.26
N ARG A 16 -6.16 -6.09 3.31
CA ARG A 16 -7.43 -6.81 3.36
C ARG A 16 -8.44 -5.96 4.10
N PHE A 17 -9.62 -5.81 3.49
CA PHE A 17 -10.76 -5.14 4.10
C PHE A 17 -11.85 -6.16 4.39
N GLU A 18 -12.46 -6.04 5.57
CA GLU A 18 -13.52 -6.92 6.04
C GLU A 18 -14.71 -6.06 6.50
N PRO A 19 -15.62 -5.72 5.56
CA PRO A 19 -16.82 -4.97 5.91
C PRO A 19 -17.76 -5.79 6.80
N GLU A 20 -18.18 -5.19 7.94
CA GLU A 20 -19.30 -5.71 8.74
C GLU A 20 -20.64 -5.52 8.02
N GLU A 21 -20.76 -4.44 7.25
CA GLU A 21 -21.90 -4.08 6.40
C GLU A 21 -21.38 -3.72 4.99
N PRO A 22 -22.18 -3.88 3.92
CA PRO A 22 -21.72 -3.64 2.55
C PRO A 22 -21.01 -2.29 2.40
N PHE A 23 -19.78 -2.31 1.89
CA PHE A 23 -18.98 -1.09 1.75
C PHE A 23 -19.36 -0.35 0.47
N TYR A 24 -19.74 0.93 0.62
CA TYR A 24 -19.98 1.87 -0.48
C TYR A 24 -18.92 2.98 -0.46
N GLY A 25 -18.42 3.34 -1.64
CA GLY A 25 -17.53 4.48 -1.84
C GLY A 25 -16.18 4.09 -2.42
N HIS A 26 -15.14 4.85 -2.11
CA HIS A 26 -13.83 4.73 -2.74
C HIS A 26 -12.73 4.42 -1.73
N ILE A 27 -11.75 3.63 -2.16
CA ILE A 27 -10.47 3.46 -1.48
C ILE A 27 -9.38 3.88 -2.45
N TYR A 28 -8.46 4.73 -2.03
CA TYR A 28 -7.39 5.18 -2.89
C TYR A 28 -6.12 5.52 -2.11
N VAL A 29 -4.98 5.44 -2.79
CA VAL A 29 -3.72 6.00 -2.29
C VAL A 29 -3.82 7.52 -2.34
N LYS A 30 -3.51 8.19 -1.24
CA LYS A 30 -3.58 9.65 -1.11
C LYS A 30 -2.84 10.32 -2.29
N GLU A 31 -3.47 11.34 -2.88
CA GLU A 31 -2.97 12.09 -4.06
C GLU A 31 -2.92 11.30 -5.39
N SER A 32 -3.36 10.04 -5.39
CA SER A 32 -3.30 9.16 -6.56
C SER A 32 -4.68 8.66 -7.04
N PHE A 33 -5.75 9.39 -6.74
CA PHE A 33 -7.14 8.99 -7.07
C PHE A 33 -7.38 8.75 -8.57
N MET A 34 -6.74 9.54 -9.44
CA MET A 34 -6.96 9.48 -10.89
C MET A 34 -6.12 8.41 -11.61
N TYR A 35 -5.25 7.70 -10.89
CA TYR A 35 -4.36 6.69 -11.49
C TYR A 35 -4.98 5.29 -11.37
N GLU A 36 -4.91 4.55 -12.47
CA GLU A 36 -5.35 3.15 -12.50
C GLU A 36 -4.56 2.33 -11.47
N ASN A 37 -5.21 1.33 -10.87
CA ASN A 37 -4.67 0.46 -9.81
C ASN A 37 -4.37 1.15 -8.46
N CYS A 38 -4.58 2.46 -8.35
CA CYS A 38 -4.40 3.22 -7.11
C CYS A 38 -5.73 3.59 -6.44
N HIS A 39 -6.83 3.14 -7.04
CA HIS A 39 -8.20 3.46 -6.68
C HIS A 39 -9.09 2.22 -6.88
N LEU A 40 -9.97 1.98 -5.91
CA LEU A 40 -11.09 1.06 -6.00
C LEU A 40 -12.38 1.87 -5.84
N ASP A 41 -13.36 1.61 -6.70
CA ASP A 41 -14.67 2.25 -6.69
C ASP A 41 -15.79 1.24 -6.48
N TYR A 42 -16.44 1.34 -5.31
CA TYR A 42 -17.60 0.56 -4.90
C TYR A 42 -18.84 1.44 -4.72
N THR A 43 -18.89 2.62 -5.35
CA THR A 43 -20.01 3.58 -5.20
C THR A 43 -21.32 3.01 -5.74
N TRP A 44 -21.26 2.34 -6.89
CA TRP A 44 -22.44 1.78 -7.57
C TRP A 44 -22.59 0.27 -7.42
N ASN A 45 -21.50 -0.42 -7.10
CA ASN A 45 -21.49 -1.85 -6.84
C ASN A 45 -20.74 -2.10 -5.53
N PRO A 46 -21.45 -2.20 -4.39
CA PRO A 46 -20.82 -2.28 -3.08
C PRO A 46 -20.07 -3.59 -2.88
N ALA A 47 -19.05 -3.56 -2.02
CA ALA A 47 -18.36 -4.77 -1.59
C ALA A 47 -19.13 -5.45 -0.44
N PHE A 48 -19.77 -6.58 -0.74
CA PHE A 48 -20.51 -7.41 0.22
C PHE A 48 -19.64 -8.41 0.98
N SER A 49 -18.43 -8.67 0.49
CA SER A 49 -17.49 -9.62 1.06
C SER A 49 -16.13 -8.99 1.24
N SER A 50 -15.24 -9.68 1.95
CA SER A 50 -13.84 -9.28 2.06
C SER A 50 -13.20 -9.08 0.70
N PHE A 51 -12.35 -8.06 0.59
CA PHE A 51 -11.65 -7.73 -0.63
C PHE A 51 -10.23 -7.23 -0.34
N TYR A 52 -9.40 -7.23 -1.38
CA TYR A 52 -8.00 -6.82 -1.28
C TYR A 52 -7.75 -5.53 -2.06
N PHE A 53 -6.85 -4.72 -1.54
CA PHE A 53 -6.27 -3.59 -2.25
C PHE A 53 -4.75 -3.74 -2.27
N ASN A 54 -4.16 -3.84 -3.46
CA ASN A 54 -2.72 -3.97 -3.63
C ASN A 54 -2.13 -2.60 -3.97
N VAL A 55 -1.04 -2.24 -3.32
CA VAL A 55 -0.30 -0.99 -3.55
C VAL A 55 1.15 -1.35 -3.81
N PHE A 56 1.56 -1.35 -5.08
CA PHE A 56 2.92 -1.70 -5.49
C PHE A 56 3.84 -0.47 -5.44
N TYR A 57 5.09 -0.64 -5.00
CA TYR A 57 6.07 0.46 -4.93
C TYR A 57 6.48 0.95 -6.32
N LYS A 58 6.54 0.05 -7.29
CA LYS A 58 6.76 0.36 -8.71
C LYS A 58 5.42 0.43 -9.44
N SER A 59 4.62 1.42 -9.11
CA SER A 59 3.34 1.70 -9.78
C SER A 59 3.11 3.21 -9.92
N ASP A 60 2.07 3.57 -10.66
CA ASP A 60 1.62 4.95 -10.82
C ASP A 60 1.08 5.56 -9.52
N CYS A 61 0.98 4.77 -8.44
CA CYS A 61 0.48 5.24 -7.15
C CYS A 61 1.44 6.18 -6.41
N HIS A 62 2.62 6.47 -7.00
CA HIS A 62 3.65 7.40 -6.51
C HIS A 62 3.99 7.23 -5.01
N VAL A 63 3.93 5.98 -4.53
CA VAL A 63 4.25 5.67 -3.13
C VAL A 63 5.75 5.88 -2.92
N LYS A 64 6.11 6.82 -2.06
CA LYS A 64 7.50 7.01 -1.64
C LYS A 64 7.97 5.73 -0.95
N TYR A 65 8.99 5.09 -1.52
CA TYR A 65 9.71 4.00 -0.90
C TYR A 65 11.15 4.44 -0.63
N GLU A 66 11.63 4.18 0.58
CA GLU A 66 13.02 4.40 0.93
C GLU A 66 13.75 3.06 0.85
N VAL A 67 14.75 2.96 -0.03
CA VAL A 67 15.69 1.84 0.01
C VAL A 67 16.67 2.16 1.13
N GLN A 68 16.56 1.47 2.26
CA GLN A 68 17.66 1.44 3.22
C GLN A 68 18.82 0.69 2.56
N VAL A 69 19.74 1.43 1.96
CA VAL A 69 21.06 0.91 1.62
C VAL A 69 21.77 0.67 2.95
N LYS A 70 21.70 -0.57 3.46
CA LYS A 70 22.65 -1.02 4.49
C LYS A 70 24.03 -1.02 3.83
N GLU A 71 24.72 0.12 3.83
CA GLU A 71 26.17 0.01 3.98
C GLU A 71 26.39 -0.75 5.29
N PRO A 72 27.10 -1.89 5.31
CA PRO A 72 27.50 -2.46 6.59
C PRO A 72 28.26 -1.36 7.33
N SER A 73 27.95 -1.12 8.61
CA SER A 73 28.64 -0.14 9.44
C SER A 73 30.14 -0.42 9.42
N GLY A 74 30.86 0.23 8.50
CA GLY A 74 32.28 0.00 8.29
C GLY A 74 33.05 0.51 9.50
N ILE A 75 33.80 -0.38 10.16
CA ILE A 75 34.70 0.03 11.23
C ILE A 75 35.81 0.87 10.58
N THR A 76 35.79 2.17 10.82
CA THR A 76 36.84 3.09 10.39
C THR A 76 37.84 3.24 11.53
N TYR A 77 39.08 2.80 11.35
CA TYR A 77 40.18 3.11 12.25
C TYR A 77 41.08 4.17 11.61
N GLN A 78 41.54 5.15 12.39
CA GLN A 78 42.60 6.07 11.97
C GLN A 78 43.93 5.55 12.51
N LEU A 79 44.87 5.26 11.61
CA LEU A 79 46.27 5.06 11.95
C LEU A 79 46.89 6.43 12.22
N LYS A 80 47.45 6.61 13.42
CA LYS A 80 48.32 7.74 13.76
C LYS A 80 49.73 7.53 13.22
#